data_AF-A0A520PNB8-F1
#
_entry.id   AF-A0A520PNB8-F1
#
_cell.length_a   1.000
_cell.length_b   1.000
_cell.length_c   1.000
_cell.angle_alpha   90.00
_cell.angle_beta   90.00
_cell.angle_gamma   90.00
#
_symmetry.space_group_name_H-M   'P 1'
#
loop_
_entity.id
_entity.type
_entity.pdbx_description
1 polymer ?
#
loop_
_entity_poly.entity_id
_entity_poly.type
_entity_poly.pdbx_seq_one_letter_code
_entity_poly.pdbx_strand_id
1 'polypeptide(L)'
;MPLKWFQRASNISRTAGVVGLIIWGIAYQRKLWGYNSQRRTSGHIKVTNQACMKWGICGNSKNTALRMMEEAGLIRLDTKRGRSPFVQIIDDDLRTEKIE
;
A
#
# COMPACT_ATOMS: atom_id res chain seq x y z
N MET A 1 -5.06 10.58 -0.21
CA MET A 1 -3.79 9.86 -0.01
C MET A 1 -3.01 10.61 1.03
N PRO A 2 -2.52 9.98 2.10
CA PRO A 2 -1.57 10.62 2.98
C PRO A 2 -0.31 10.91 2.15
N LEU A 3 -0.02 12.18 1.89
CA LEU A 3 1.08 12.60 1.00
C LEU A 3 2.43 12.11 1.54
N LYS A 4 2.61 12.16 2.86
CA LYS A 4 3.80 11.64 3.55
C LYS A 4 3.98 10.13 3.35
N TRP A 5 2.91 9.35 3.46
CA TRP A 5 2.93 7.91 3.17
C TRP A 5 3.41 7.62 1.74
N PHE A 6 2.88 8.34 0.76
CA PHE A 6 3.27 8.17 -0.64
C PHE A 6 4.72 8.60 -0.91
N GLN A 7 5.16 9.68 -0.27
CA GLN A 7 6.54 10.14 -0.34
C GLN A 7 7.49 9.07 0.23
N ARG A 8 7.16 8.47 1.38
CA ARG A 8 7.93 7.36 1.95
C ARG A 8 7.99 6.16 1.02
N ALA A 9 6.86 5.77 0.41
CA ALA A 9 6.83 4.69 -0.57
C ALA A 9 7.73 4.98 -1.80
N SER A 10 7.70 6.22 -2.29
CA SER A 10 8.50 6.65 -3.44
C SER A 10 10.00 6.72 -3.15
N ASN A 11 10.38 7.01 -1.90
CA ASN A 11 11.77 7.05 -1.45
C ASN A 11 12.41 5.65 -1.32
N ILE A 12 11.60 4.59 -1.15
CA ILE A 12 12.10 3.20 -1.11
C ILE A 12 12.61 2.78 -2.49
N SER A 13 11.78 2.96 -3.52
CA SER A 13 12.13 2.72 -4.92
C SER A 13 11.07 3.29 -5.86
N ARG A 14 11.45 3.49 -7.12
CA ARG A 14 10.50 3.88 -8.18
C ARG A 14 9.33 2.90 -8.30
N THR A 15 9.60 1.59 -8.21
CA THR A 15 8.57 0.54 -8.27
C THR A 15 7.64 0.60 -7.05
N ALA A 16 8.18 0.85 -5.85
CA ALA A 16 7.37 1.00 -4.64
C ALA A 16 6.45 2.24 -4.72
N GLY A 17 6.91 3.34 -5.30
CA GLY A 17 6.05 4.50 -5.60
C GLY A 17 4.88 4.14 -6.52
N VAL A 18 5.14 3.49 -7.66
CA VAL A 18 4.08 3.08 -8.60
C VAL A 18 3.12 2.06 -7.98
N VAL A 19 3.63 1.06 -7.25
CA VAL A 19 2.80 0.08 -6.53
C VAL A 19 1.97 0.76 -5.43
N GLY A 20 2.54 1.74 -4.71
CA GLY A 20 1.83 2.56 -3.75
C GLY A 20 0.66 3.33 -4.35
N LEU A 21 0.83 3.92 -5.55
CA LEU A 21 -0.25 4.57 -6.29
C LEU A 21 -1.36 3.60 -6.67
N ILE A 22 -1.01 2.40 -7.14
CA ILE A 22 -2.00 1.37 -7.48
C ILE A 22 -2.81 0.97 -6.26
N ILE A 23 -2.14 0.67 -5.14
CA ILE A 23 -2.78 0.28 -3.88
C ILE A 23 -3.73 1.40 -3.41
N TRP A 24 -3.24 2.64 -3.39
CA TRP A 24 -4.03 3.78 -2.97
C TRP A 24 -5.24 4.02 -3.90
N GLY A 25 -5.05 3.91 -5.21
CA GLY A 25 -6.11 4.03 -6.20
C GLY A 25 -7.23 3.00 -5.99
N ILE A 26 -6.88 1.74 -5.73
CA ILE A 26 -7.84 0.68 -5.41
C ILE A 26 -8.56 0.98 -4.08
N ALA A 27 -7.81 1.42 -3.06
CA ALA A 27 -8.37 1.76 -1.75
C ALA A 27 -9.42 2.87 -1.87
N TYR A 28 -9.10 3.91 -2.64
CA TYR A 28 -9.95 5.06 -2.87
C TYR A 28 -11.23 4.69 -3.64
N GLN A 29 -11.09 4.01 -4.78
CA GLN A 29 -12.24 3.60 -5.61
C GLN A 29 -13.21 2.69 -4.86
N ARG A 30 -12.69 1.81 -4.00
CA ARG A 30 -13.50 0.87 -3.22
C ARG A 30 -13.99 1.42 -1.90
N LYS A 31 -13.72 2.71 -1.60
CA LYS A 31 -14.04 3.34 -0.31
C LYS A 31 -13.55 2.52 0.89
N LEU A 32 -12.40 1.85 0.74
CA LEU A 32 -11.76 1.04 1.79
C LEU A 32 -10.97 1.88 2.79
N TRP A 33 -10.90 3.19 2.54
CA TRP A 33 -10.37 4.21 3.42
C TRP A 33 -11.52 4.91 4.14
N GLY A 34 -11.42 5.09 5.46
CA GLY A 34 -12.38 5.88 6.23
C GLY A 34 -13.65 5.17 6.70
N TYR A 35 -13.85 3.87 6.44
CA TYR A 35 -15.03 3.14 6.96
C TYR A 35 -15.03 3.01 8.50
N ASN A 36 -13.86 3.11 9.13
CA ASN A 36 -13.72 3.36 10.56
C ASN A 36 -12.76 4.53 10.71
N SER A 37 -13.27 5.73 10.98
CA SER A 37 -12.50 6.96 11.22
C SER A 37 -11.51 6.88 12.41
N GLN A 38 -11.51 5.76 13.14
CA GLN A 38 -10.52 5.42 14.17
C GLN A 38 -9.40 4.48 13.68
N ARG A 39 -9.57 3.82 12.53
CA ARG A 39 -8.62 2.83 12.01
C ARG A 39 -7.64 3.50 11.04
N ARG A 40 -6.39 3.62 11.51
CA ARG A 40 -5.18 4.00 10.75
C ARG A 40 -4.79 3.03 9.63
N THR A 41 -5.68 2.09 9.31
CA THR A 41 -5.44 1.00 8.40
C THR A 41 -6.57 0.87 7.40
N SER A 42 -6.25 0.67 6.12
CA SER A 42 -7.27 0.38 5.11
C SER A 42 -7.91 -1.00 5.33
N GLY A 43 -9.07 -1.22 4.69
CA GLY A 43 -9.53 -2.58 4.40
C GLY A 43 -8.52 -3.39 3.58
N HIS A 44 -8.75 -4.71 3.47
CA HIS A 44 -7.89 -5.59 2.69
C HIS A 44 -8.01 -5.31 1.19
N ILE A 45 -6.87 -5.06 0.54
CA ILE A 45 -6.78 -4.73 -0.88
C ILE A 45 -6.05 -5.86 -1.59
N LYS A 46 -6.69 -6.48 -2.59
CA LYS A 46 -6.05 -7.51 -3.41
C LYS A 46 -5.19 -6.85 -4.49
N VAL A 47 -3.88 -7.06 -4.45
CA VAL A 47 -2.95 -6.51 -5.45
C VAL A 47 -2.66 -7.54 -6.52
N THR A 48 -3.44 -7.49 -7.61
CA THR A 48 -3.34 -8.43 -8.73
C THR A 48 -2.19 -8.08 -9.66
N ASN A 49 -1.59 -9.08 -10.30
CA ASN A 49 -0.58 -8.85 -11.34
C ASN A 49 -1.15 -8.03 -12.51
N GLN A 50 -2.42 -8.25 -12.86
CA GLN A 50 -3.09 -7.52 -13.93
C GLN A 50 -3.16 -6.00 -13.65
N ALA A 51 -3.43 -5.61 -12.40
CA ALA A 51 -3.44 -4.19 -12.02
C ALA A 51 -2.03 -3.59 -12.15
N CYS A 52 -0.99 -4.30 -11.70
CA CYS A 52 0.39 -3.85 -11.79
C CYS A 52 0.94 -3.80 -13.22
N MET A 53 0.57 -4.76 -14.07
CA MET A 53 1.01 -4.83 -15.46
C MET A 53 0.50 -3.67 -16.30
N LYS A 54 -0.71 -3.15 -16.01
CA LYS A 54 -1.23 -1.93 -16.66
C LYS A 54 -0.33 -0.70 -16.44
N TRP A 55 0.50 -0.74 -15.41
CA TRP A 55 1.47 0.30 -15.06
C TRP A 55 2.92 -0.14 -15.35
N GLY A 56 3.12 -1.18 -16.17
CA GLY A 56 4.44 -1.68 -16.55
C GLY A 56 5.19 -2.45 -15.44
N ILE A 57 4.52 -2.81 -14.34
CA ILE A 57 5.15 -3.54 -13.23
C ILE A 57 4.90 -5.04 -13.38
N CYS A 58 5.98 -5.82 -13.49
CA CYS A 58 5.93 -7.27 -13.54
C CYS A 58 5.67 -7.89 -12.15
N GLY A 59 5.25 -9.17 -12.12
CA GLY A 59 4.89 -9.86 -10.89
C GLY A 59 6.02 -9.94 -9.85
N ASN A 60 7.26 -10.15 -10.28
CA ASN A 60 8.42 -10.20 -9.39
C ASN A 60 8.71 -8.84 -8.78
N SER A 61 8.80 -7.79 -9.60
CA SER A 61 9.04 -6.42 -9.12
C SER A 61 7.94 -5.96 -8.17
N LYS A 62 6.68 -6.35 -8.43
CA LYS A 62 5.57 -6.12 -7.49
C LYS A 62 5.84 -6.79 -6.15
N ASN A 63 6.16 -8.08 -6.12
CA ASN A 63 6.37 -8.80 -4.86
C ASN A 63 7.57 -8.22 -4.06
N THR A 64 8.65 -7.85 -4.74
CA THR A 64 9.80 -7.18 -4.11
C THR A 64 9.39 -5.83 -3.52
N ALA A 65 8.67 -5.00 -4.29
CA ALA A 65 8.20 -3.71 -3.80
C ALA A 65 7.25 -3.85 -2.60
N LEU A 66 6.33 -4.82 -2.64
CA LEU A 66 5.43 -5.10 -1.51
C LEU A 66 6.18 -5.48 -0.24
N ARG A 67 7.23 -6.31 -0.34
CA ARG A 67 8.07 -6.65 0.81
C ARG A 67 8.81 -5.42 1.36
N MET A 68 9.41 -4.62 0.50
CA MET A 68 10.10 -3.40 0.92
C MET A 68 9.15 -2.39 1.58
N MET A 69 7.92 -2.26 1.06
CA MET A 69 6.89 -1.41 1.66
C MET A 69 6.41 -1.94 3.03
N GLU A 70 6.37 -3.26 3.21
CA GLU A 70 6.06 -3.89 4.51
C GLU A 70 7.20 -3.68 5.52
N GLU A 71 8.45 -3.89 5.11
CA GLU A 71 9.64 -3.62 5.94
C GLU A 71 9.71 -2.15 6.38
N ALA A 72 9.28 -1.21 5.52
CA ALA A 72 9.20 0.21 5.83
C ALA A 72 7.98 0.60 6.70
N GLY A 73 7.14 -0.36 7.09
CA GLY A 73 5.94 -0.15 7.90
C GLY A 73 4.81 0.60 7.19
N LEU A 74 4.83 0.65 5.86
CA LEU A 74 3.81 1.36 5.07
C LEU A 74 2.58 0.49 4.80
N ILE A 75 2.78 -0.82 4.75
CA ILE A 75 1.69 -1.78 4.54
C ILE A 75 1.86 -2.99 5.46
N ARG A 76 0.77 -3.72 5.68
CA ARG A 76 0.80 -5.11 6.14
C ARG A 76 0.48 -6.03 4.96
N LEU A 77 1.29 -7.05 4.76
CA LEU A 77 1.16 -8.00 3.64
C LEU A 77 0.59 -9.34 4.15
N ASP A 78 -0.46 -9.83 3.49
CA ASP A 78 -0.94 -11.21 3.64
C ASP A 78 -0.70 -11.96 2.33
N THR A 79 0.24 -12.90 2.36
CA THR A 79 0.59 -13.73 1.21
C THR A 79 0.10 -15.17 1.41
N LYS A 80 -0.52 -15.72 0.36
CA LYS A 80 -0.86 -17.15 0.28
C LYS A 80 -0.30 -17.71 -1.02
N ARG A 81 0.33 -18.88 -0.94
CA ARG A 81 0.92 -19.55 -2.11
C ARG A 81 -0.13 -19.71 -3.22
N GLY A 82 0.24 -19.38 -4.45
CA GLY A 82 -0.65 -19.46 -5.61
C GLY A 82 -1.74 -18.39 -5.70
N ARG A 83 -1.80 -17.41 -4.79
CA ARG A 83 -2.77 -16.31 -4.81
C ARG A 83 -2.08 -14.96 -4.87
N SER A 84 -2.76 -13.96 -5.45
CA SER A 84 -2.31 -12.58 -5.35
C SER A 84 -2.34 -12.11 -3.89
N PRO A 85 -1.34 -11.35 -3.45
CA PRO A 85 -1.26 -10.87 -2.07
C PRO A 85 -2.40 -9.91 -1.74
N PHE A 86 -2.81 -9.94 -0.48
CA PHE A 86 -3.63 -8.89 0.11
C PHE A 86 -2.72 -7.91 0.85
N VAL A 87 -3.07 -6.63 0.80
CA VAL A 87 -2.36 -5.57 1.51
C VAL A 87 -3.33 -4.76 2.34
N GLN A 88 -2.87 -4.26 3.47
CA GLN A 88 -3.51 -3.19 4.21
C GLN A 88 -2.54 -2.03 4.29
N ILE A 89 -2.99 -0.83 3.94
CA ILE A 89 -2.21 0.40 4.09
C ILE A 89 -2.16 0.72 5.59
N ILE A 90 -0.99 1.14 6.08
CA ILE A 90 -0.78 1.63 7.44
C ILE A 90 -0.40 3.11 7.33
N ASP A 91 -1.18 3.99 7.96
CA ASP A 91 -0.89 5.43 8.04
C ASP A 91 -0.67 5.83 9.50
N ASP A 92 0.59 5.79 9.92
CA ASP A 92 1.02 6.17 11.26
C ASP A 92 1.32 7.66 11.40
N ASP A 93 1.23 8.48 10.35
CA ASP A 93 1.52 9.91 10.43
C ASP A 93 0.47 10.70 11.25
N LEU A 94 -0.70 10.10 11.51
CA LEU A 94 -1.69 10.59 12.49
C LEU A 94 -1.21 10.48 13.95
N ARG A 95 -0.01 9.92 14.20
CA ARG A 95 0.57 9.82 15.55
C ARG A 95 1.24 11.11 16.00
N THR A 96 1.66 11.98 15.08
CA THR A 96 2.49 13.16 15.37
C THR A 96 1.67 14.44 15.65
N GLU A 97 0.35 14.40 15.53
CA GLU A 97 -0.53 15.54 15.88
C GLU A 97 -1.09 15.47 17.30
N LYS A 98 -0.65 14.49 18.10
CA LYS A 98 -0.88 14.49 19.55
C LYS A 98 0.46 14.35 20.24
N ILE A 99 0.76 15.28 21.16
CA ILE A 99 2.00 15.51 21.92
C ILE A 99 2.86 16.58 21.19
N GLU A 100 2.96 17.85 21.62
CA GLU A 100 2.73 18.56 22.91
C GLU A 100 1.95 19.88 22.71
#